data_AF-A0A7J3CJT9-F1
#
_entry.id   AF-A0A7J3CJT9-F1
#
_cell.length_a   1.000
_cell.length_b   1.000
_cell.length_c   1.000
_cell.angle_alpha   90.00
_cell.angle_beta   90.00
_cell.angle_gamma   90.00
#
_symmetry.space_group_name_H-M   'P 1'
#
loop_
_entity.id
_entity.type
_entity.pdbx_description
1 polymer ?
#
loop_
_entity_poly.entity_id
_entity_poly.type
_entity_poly.pdbx_seq_one_letter_code
_entity_poly.pdbx_strand_id
1 'polypeptide(L)'
;MLGKPSWERKLIAAKTALQVTKYIDKQKAPKSINFEKLLANILIKHSYSALGAFHVKTLFLGMMHFMDEYNYDIERVKRCVIHYVQPDGTEVPFCTFNVFPEIYRDKVQEAYSYSPQEWKKLNPGWSYEKDKYHRDIQKLESGEAYKKTYFNIRRYW
;
A
#
# COMPACT_ATOMS: atom_id res chain seq x y z
N MET A 1 -24.51 8.48 1.85
CA MET A 1 -24.71 7.01 1.85
C MET A 1 -24.95 6.56 3.29
N LEU A 2 -26.15 6.07 3.60
CA LEU A 2 -26.51 5.58 4.93
C LEU A 2 -25.69 4.33 5.24
N GLY A 3 -24.79 4.40 6.23
CA GLY A 3 -23.93 3.28 6.61
C GLY A 3 -24.73 2.14 7.24
N LYS A 4 -24.31 0.89 6.99
CA LYS A 4 -24.97 -0.33 7.52
C LYS A 4 -25.21 -0.29 9.03
N PRO A 5 -26.30 -0.88 9.56
CA PRO A 5 -26.58 -0.94 10.99
C PRO A 5 -25.53 -1.77 11.76
N SER A 6 -25.39 -1.51 13.08
CA SER A 6 -24.34 -2.08 13.93
C SER A 6 -24.29 -3.61 13.93
N TRP A 7 -25.45 -4.28 13.93
CA TRP A 7 -25.53 -5.74 13.92
C TRP A 7 -25.04 -6.35 12.59
N GLU A 8 -25.33 -5.71 11.45
CA GLU A 8 -24.80 -6.14 10.15
C GLU A 8 -23.29 -6.00 10.09
N ARG A 9 -22.72 -4.91 10.64
CA ARG A 9 -21.26 -4.74 10.70
C ARG A 9 -20.60 -5.83 11.52
N LYS A 10 -21.20 -6.21 12.66
CA LYS A 10 -20.73 -7.33 13.50
C LYS A 10 -20.80 -8.66 12.76
N LEU A 11 -21.88 -8.93 12.03
CA LEU A 11 -22.01 -10.14 11.21
C LEU A 11 -20.98 -10.18 10.07
N ILE A 12 -20.76 -9.05 9.38
CA ILE A 12 -19.74 -8.94 8.34
C ILE A 12 -18.35 -9.18 8.94
N ALA A 13 -18.02 -8.57 10.07
CA ALA A 13 -16.74 -8.77 10.75
C ALA A 13 -16.53 -10.24 11.16
N ALA A 14 -17.55 -10.89 11.74
CA ALA A 14 -17.49 -12.31 12.10
C ALA A 14 -17.31 -13.21 10.86
N LYS A 15 -18.08 -12.97 9.80
CA LYS A 15 -17.96 -13.70 8.53
C LYS A 15 -16.58 -13.51 7.91
N THR A 16 -16.05 -12.29 7.89
CA THR A 16 -14.71 -11.97 7.40
C THR A 16 -13.64 -12.68 8.22
N ALA A 17 -13.74 -12.66 9.56
CA ALA A 17 -12.79 -13.34 10.44
C ALA A 17 -12.78 -14.87 10.23
N LEU A 18 -13.94 -15.48 9.99
CA LEU A 18 -14.04 -16.91 9.66
C LEU A 18 -13.51 -17.23 8.26
N GLN A 19 -13.69 -16.33 7.30
CA GLN A 19 -13.26 -16.54 5.92
C GLN A 19 -11.80 -16.17 5.67
N VAL A 20 -11.16 -15.37 6.51
CA VAL A 20 -9.78 -14.92 6.26
C VAL A 20 -8.80 -16.10 6.23
N THR A 21 -9.08 -17.15 7.01
CA THR A 21 -8.26 -18.35 7.12
C THR A 21 -8.22 -19.15 5.81
N LYS A 22 -9.26 -19.07 4.98
CA LYS A 22 -9.32 -19.77 3.69
C LYS A 22 -8.30 -19.25 2.66
N TYR A 23 -7.80 -18.03 2.87
CA TYR A 23 -6.79 -17.41 2.01
C TYR A 23 -5.36 -17.69 2.51
N ILE A 24 -5.21 -18.47 3.60
CA ILE A 24 -3.90 -18.88 4.11
C ILE A 24 -3.62 -20.29 3.61
N ASP A 25 -2.63 -20.41 2.71
CA ASP A 25 -2.06 -21.71 2.35
C ASP A 25 -1.18 -22.22 3.50
N LYS A 26 -1.74 -23.11 4.33
CA LYS A 26 -1.03 -23.69 5.49
C LYS A 26 0.17 -24.54 5.12
N GLN A 27 0.23 -25.06 3.88
CA GLN A 27 1.37 -25.88 3.44
C GLN A 27 2.58 -24.98 3.12
N LYS A 28 2.32 -23.79 2.57
CA LYS A 28 3.37 -22.79 2.25
C LYS A 28 3.66 -21.83 3.39
N ALA A 29 2.76 -21.70 4.36
CA ALA A 29 2.95 -20.80 5.48
C ALA A 29 4.16 -21.21 6.34
N PRO A 30 5.03 -20.28 6.74
CA PRO A 30 6.11 -20.56 7.67
C PRO A 30 5.58 -21.06 9.01
N LYS A 31 6.07 -22.22 9.47
CA LYS A 31 5.63 -22.89 10.71
C LYS A 31 5.82 -22.02 11.97
N SER A 32 6.72 -21.04 11.91
CA SER A 32 7.01 -20.10 13.00
C SER A 32 5.96 -18.99 13.16
N ILE A 33 5.04 -18.82 12.20
CA ILE A 33 4.04 -17.74 12.20
C ILE A 33 2.63 -18.32 12.18
N ASN A 34 1.83 -17.98 13.19
CA ASN A 34 0.41 -18.30 13.22
C ASN A 34 -0.41 -17.15 12.61
N PHE A 35 -0.53 -17.14 11.28
CA PHE A 35 -1.26 -16.10 10.54
C PHE A 35 -2.74 -16.00 10.94
N GLU A 36 -3.40 -17.13 11.18
CA GLU A 36 -4.83 -17.17 11.56
C GLU A 36 -5.08 -16.37 12.84
N LYS A 37 -4.27 -16.63 13.87
CA LYS A 37 -4.36 -15.94 15.17
C LYS A 37 -4.00 -14.46 15.04
N LEU A 38 -2.99 -14.11 14.26
CA LEU A 38 -2.58 -12.71 14.08
C LEU A 38 -3.67 -11.90 13.36
N LEU A 39 -4.21 -12.42 12.25
CA LEU A 39 -5.27 -11.76 11.49
C LEU A 39 -6.57 -11.67 12.28
N ALA A 40 -6.97 -12.74 12.98
CA ALA A 40 -8.14 -12.71 13.85
C ALA A 40 -8.00 -11.65 14.97
N ASN A 41 -6.81 -11.53 15.58
CA ASN A 41 -6.56 -10.50 16.59
C ASN A 41 -6.69 -9.08 16.04
N ILE A 42 -6.23 -8.82 14.80
CA ILE A 42 -6.38 -7.50 14.15
C ILE A 42 -7.86 -7.16 13.97
N LEU A 43 -8.64 -8.10 13.42
CA LEU A 43 -10.07 -7.94 13.13
C LEU A 43 -10.96 -7.84 14.38
N ILE A 44 -10.53 -8.41 15.51
CA ILE A 44 -11.30 -8.39 16.75
C ILE A 44 -10.92 -7.18 17.61
N LYS A 45 -9.61 -6.94 17.81
CA LYS A 45 -9.14 -5.92 18.76
C LYS A 45 -9.10 -4.51 18.19
N HIS A 46 -8.92 -4.38 16.87
CA HIS A 46 -8.80 -3.09 16.19
C HIS A 46 -7.80 -2.13 16.87
N SER A 47 -6.65 -2.66 17.35
CA SER A 47 -5.66 -1.89 18.10
C SER A 47 -4.30 -1.86 17.39
N TYR A 48 -3.56 -0.76 17.60
CA TYR A 48 -2.17 -0.64 17.13
C TYR A 48 -1.26 -1.75 17.66
N SER A 49 -1.52 -2.25 18.87
CA SER A 49 -0.76 -3.36 19.45
C SER A 49 -0.97 -4.68 18.69
N ALA A 50 -2.21 -4.98 18.27
CA ALA A 50 -2.50 -6.16 17.46
C ALA A 50 -1.86 -6.04 16.07
N LEU A 51 -1.94 -4.86 15.46
CA LEU A 51 -1.31 -4.56 14.18
C LEU A 51 0.22 -4.65 14.25
N GLY A 52 0.83 -4.10 15.31
CA GLY A 52 2.27 -4.15 15.55
C GLY A 52 2.78 -5.58 15.73
N ALA A 53 2.06 -6.43 16.45
CA ALA A 53 2.42 -7.84 16.62
C ALA A 53 2.44 -8.60 15.27
N PHE A 54 1.49 -8.31 14.38
CA PHE A 54 1.51 -8.86 13.02
C PHE A 54 2.72 -8.34 12.23
N HIS A 55 2.90 -7.01 12.16
CA HIS A 55 4.01 -6.42 11.41
C HIS A 55 5.38 -6.93 11.84
N VAL A 56 5.66 -7.04 13.15
CA VAL A 56 6.95 -7.54 13.64
C VAL A 56 7.20 -8.99 13.22
N LYS A 57 6.15 -9.82 13.17
CA LYS A 57 6.28 -11.24 12.80
C LYS A 57 6.32 -11.47 11.31
N THR A 58 5.74 -10.58 10.51
CA THR A 58 5.64 -10.73 9.05
C THR A 58 6.47 -9.71 8.27
N LEU A 59 7.34 -8.96 8.94
CA LEU A 59 8.16 -7.95 8.30
C LEU A 59 9.05 -8.60 7.24
N PHE A 60 8.75 -8.32 5.98
CA PHE A 60 9.58 -8.72 4.87
C PHE A 60 10.74 -7.72 4.72
N LEU A 61 11.97 -8.24 4.74
CA LEU A 61 13.18 -7.45 4.47
C LEU A 61 13.72 -7.85 3.11
N GLY A 62 13.58 -6.95 2.14
CA GLY A 62 14.15 -7.09 0.81
C GLY A 62 15.25 -6.06 0.60
N MET A 63 16.41 -6.50 0.08
CA MET A 63 17.51 -5.63 -0.30
C MET A 63 17.91 -5.95 -1.73
N MET A 64 17.94 -4.93 -2.59
CA MET A 64 18.30 -5.10 -3.99
C MET A 64 18.78 -3.78 -4.58
N HIS A 65 19.73 -3.82 -5.52
CA HIS A 65 20.22 -2.61 -6.20
C HIS A 65 19.19 -2.08 -7.20
N PHE A 66 19.10 -0.78 -7.47
CA PHE A 66 18.27 -0.32 -8.59
C PHE A 66 18.92 -0.71 -9.92
N MET A 67 18.12 -1.19 -10.87
CA MET A 67 18.59 -1.47 -12.24
C MET A 67 18.26 -0.32 -13.16
N ASP A 68 19.03 -0.21 -14.24
CA ASP A 68 18.86 0.66 -15.40
C ASP A 68 18.96 -0.20 -16.68
N GLU A 69 18.89 0.43 -17.85
CA GLU A 69 18.91 -0.26 -19.13
C GLU A 69 20.25 -0.97 -19.42
N TYR A 70 21.36 -0.55 -18.79
CA TYR A 70 22.70 -1.11 -19.02
C TYR A 70 23.02 -2.31 -18.13
N ASN A 71 22.38 -2.42 -16.95
CA ASN A 71 22.61 -3.50 -15.99
C ASN A 71 21.36 -4.38 -15.73
N TYR A 72 20.38 -4.33 -16.63
CA TYR A 72 19.13 -5.07 -16.50
C TYR A 72 19.34 -6.59 -16.52
N ASP A 73 19.02 -7.25 -15.40
CA ASP A 73 19.13 -8.70 -15.24
C ASP A 73 17.73 -9.36 -15.19
N ILE A 74 17.44 -10.17 -16.21
CA ILE A 74 16.17 -10.91 -16.35
C ILE A 74 16.00 -11.97 -15.26
N GLU A 75 17.07 -12.66 -14.85
CA GLU A 75 17.01 -13.69 -13.81
C GLU A 75 16.69 -13.08 -12.45
N ARG A 76 17.09 -11.84 -12.23
CA ARG A 76 16.66 -11.08 -11.07
C ARG A 76 15.20 -10.64 -11.17
N VAL A 77 14.74 -10.19 -12.33
CA VAL A 77 13.33 -9.82 -12.57
C VAL A 77 12.39 -11.00 -12.32
N LYS A 78 12.74 -12.21 -12.77
CA LYS A 78 11.97 -13.45 -12.52
C LYS A 78 11.78 -13.78 -11.03
N ARG A 79 12.67 -13.26 -10.17
CA ARG A 79 12.65 -13.46 -8.71
C ARG A 79 12.23 -12.20 -7.95
N CYS A 80 11.67 -11.21 -8.66
CA CYS A 80 11.17 -10.00 -8.04
C CYS A 80 10.05 -10.35 -7.04
N VAL A 81 9.94 -9.53 -5.99
CA VAL A 81 8.92 -9.67 -4.94
C VAL A 81 8.06 -8.41 -4.83
N ILE A 82 8.31 -7.43 -5.70
CA ILE A 82 7.59 -6.16 -5.79
C ILE A 82 7.00 -6.10 -7.19
N HIS A 83 5.67 -6.12 -7.28
CA HIS A 83 4.96 -6.15 -8.55
C HIS A 83 3.89 -5.06 -8.57
N TYR A 84 3.67 -4.48 -9.74
CA TYR A 84 2.57 -3.57 -10.02
C TYR A 84 1.51 -4.32 -10.80
N VAL A 85 0.28 -4.32 -10.26
CA VAL A 85 -0.89 -4.80 -10.99
C VAL A 85 -1.52 -3.61 -11.68
N GLN A 86 -1.73 -3.74 -12.99
CA GLN A 86 -2.26 -2.69 -13.85
C GLN A 86 -3.78 -2.83 -14.06
N PRO A 87 -4.49 -1.76 -14.51
CA PRO A 87 -5.94 -1.79 -14.71
C PRO A 87 -6.46 -2.82 -15.72
N ASP A 88 -5.62 -3.24 -16.67
CA ASP A 88 -5.88 -4.30 -17.64
C ASP A 88 -5.68 -5.72 -17.06
N GLY A 89 -5.24 -5.82 -15.80
CA GLY A 89 -4.94 -7.08 -15.11
C GLY A 89 -3.50 -7.56 -15.30
N THR A 90 -2.67 -6.84 -16.06
CA THR A 90 -1.27 -7.20 -16.25
C THR A 90 -0.47 -7.01 -14.96
N GLU A 91 0.36 -8.00 -14.61
CA GLU A 91 1.32 -7.91 -13.50
C GLU A 91 2.72 -7.62 -14.05
N VAL A 92 3.34 -6.54 -13.55
CA VAL A 92 4.66 -6.09 -14.01
C VAL A 92 5.63 -6.01 -12.81
N PRO A 93 6.77 -6.71 -12.84
CA PRO A 93 7.81 -6.57 -11.82
C PRO A 93 8.31 -5.13 -11.71
N PHE A 94 8.67 -4.70 -10.51
CA PHE A 94 9.10 -3.32 -10.23
C PHE A 94 10.19 -2.82 -11.17
N CYS A 95 11.22 -3.64 -11.42
CA CYS A 95 12.33 -3.23 -12.27
C CYS A 95 11.89 -3.09 -13.73
N THR A 96 11.07 -4.00 -14.23
CA THR A 96 10.50 -3.93 -15.58
C THR A 96 9.63 -2.69 -15.76
N PHE A 97 8.81 -2.37 -14.76
CA PHE A 97 7.94 -1.20 -14.76
C PHE A 97 8.71 0.13 -14.80
N ASN A 98 9.87 0.19 -14.13
CA ASN A 98 10.68 1.42 -14.03
C ASN A 98 11.75 1.57 -15.11
N VAL A 99 12.35 0.49 -15.57
CA VAL A 99 13.45 0.53 -16.55
C VAL A 99 12.92 0.63 -17.98
N PHE A 100 11.75 0.04 -18.28
CA PHE A 100 11.14 0.10 -19.61
C PHE A 100 9.69 0.62 -19.56
N PRO A 101 9.45 1.83 -19.03
CA PRO A 101 8.09 2.32 -18.80
C PRO A 101 7.27 2.50 -20.08
N GLU A 102 7.90 2.80 -21.20
CA GLU A 102 7.29 3.01 -22.52
C GLU A 102 6.66 1.71 -23.05
N ILE A 103 7.19 0.57 -22.63
CA ILE A 103 6.71 -0.75 -23.00
C ILE A 103 5.59 -1.19 -22.05
N TYR A 104 5.82 -1.09 -20.75
CA TYR A 104 4.98 -1.75 -19.75
C TYR A 104 4.07 -0.80 -18.97
N ARG A 105 4.43 0.48 -18.77
CA ARG A 105 3.68 1.42 -17.93
C ARG A 105 2.85 2.39 -18.75
N ASP A 106 3.50 3.14 -19.63
CA ASP A 106 2.98 4.39 -20.18
C ASP A 106 1.77 4.13 -21.09
N LYS A 107 1.81 3.08 -21.91
CA LYS A 107 0.67 2.67 -22.76
C LYS A 107 -0.60 2.39 -21.95
N VAL A 108 -0.45 1.70 -20.82
CA VAL A 108 -1.58 1.36 -19.95
C VAL A 108 -2.03 2.59 -19.18
N GLN A 109 -1.10 3.39 -18.66
CA GLN A 109 -1.47 4.63 -17.98
C GLN A 109 -2.22 5.58 -18.91
N GLU A 110 -1.78 5.73 -20.15
CA GLU A 110 -2.45 6.54 -21.17
C GLU A 110 -3.86 6.01 -21.45
N ALA A 111 -3.99 4.71 -21.76
CA ALA A 111 -5.28 4.08 -22.09
C ALA A 111 -6.33 4.17 -20.97
N TYR A 112 -5.91 4.22 -19.71
CA TYR A 112 -6.79 4.31 -18.55
C TYR A 112 -6.78 5.69 -17.86
N SER A 113 -6.09 6.67 -18.43
CA SER A 113 -6.06 8.04 -17.92
C SER A 113 -7.32 8.82 -18.33
N TYR A 114 -7.64 9.85 -17.55
CA TYR A 114 -8.62 10.86 -17.91
C TYR A 114 -7.91 12.19 -18.07
N SER A 115 -8.25 12.95 -19.10
CA SER A 115 -7.88 14.36 -19.13
C SER A 115 -8.51 15.11 -17.95
N PRO A 116 -7.91 16.22 -17.49
CA PRO A 116 -8.50 17.04 -16.43
C PRO A 116 -9.95 17.47 -16.72
N GLN A 117 -10.28 17.71 -17.98
CA GLN A 117 -11.62 18.11 -18.42
C GLN A 117 -12.62 16.95 -18.29
N GLU A 118 -12.24 15.74 -18.72
CA GLU A 118 -13.09 14.54 -18.58
C GLU A 118 -13.29 14.20 -17.10
N TRP A 119 -12.22 14.24 -16.31
CA TRP A 119 -12.29 13.98 -14.89
C TRP A 119 -13.21 14.96 -14.16
N LYS A 120 -13.18 16.25 -14.52
CA LYS A 120 -14.10 17.28 -13.97
C LYS A 120 -15.55 17.04 -14.37
N LYS A 121 -15.83 16.54 -15.58
CA LYS A 121 -17.19 16.16 -16.00
C LYS A 121 -17.73 15.01 -15.16
N LEU A 122 -16.89 14.00 -14.89
CA LEU A 122 -17.24 12.86 -14.03
C LEU A 122 -17.33 13.23 -12.54
N ASN A 123 -16.58 14.25 -12.12
CA ASN A 123 -16.51 14.73 -10.75
C ASN A 123 -16.76 16.25 -10.67
N PRO A 124 -18.03 16.71 -10.74
CA PRO A 124 -18.35 18.13 -10.86
C PRO A 124 -17.82 19.02 -9.71
N GLY A 125 -17.60 18.44 -8.52
CA GLY A 125 -17.05 19.15 -7.36
C GLY A 125 -15.52 19.20 -7.29
N TRP A 126 -14.84 18.55 -8.24
CA TRP A 126 -13.39 18.45 -8.28
C TRP A 126 -12.73 19.70 -8.89
N SER A 127 -11.56 20.04 -8.36
CA SER A 127 -10.66 21.04 -8.91
C SER A 127 -9.22 20.65 -8.60
N TYR A 128 -8.32 20.83 -9.56
CA TYR A 128 -6.90 20.46 -9.41
C TYR A 128 -6.23 21.03 -8.14
N GLU A 129 -6.57 22.26 -7.76
CA GLU A 129 -6.04 22.90 -6.55
C GLU A 129 -6.33 22.14 -5.26
N LYS A 130 -7.46 21.40 -5.19
CA LYS A 130 -7.84 20.61 -4.01
C LYS A 130 -7.00 19.34 -3.85
N ASP A 131 -6.52 18.77 -4.96
CA ASP A 131 -5.69 17.56 -4.94
C ASP A 131 -4.23 17.89 -4.61
N LYS A 132 -3.82 19.13 -4.88
CA LYS A 132 -2.47 19.57 -4.60
C LYS A 132 -2.29 19.74 -3.10
N TYR A 133 -1.46 18.87 -2.52
CA TYR A 133 -1.02 19.04 -1.15
C TYR A 133 -0.20 20.33 -1.03
N HIS A 134 -0.68 21.25 -0.18
CA HIS A 134 0.03 22.47 0.19
C HIS A 134 0.56 22.30 1.60
N ARG A 135 1.90 22.31 1.72
CA ARG A 135 2.56 22.13 3.01
C ARG A 135 2.45 23.40 3.84
N ASP A 136 1.62 23.37 4.87
CA ASP A 136 1.59 24.42 5.90
C ASP A 136 2.67 24.13 6.96
N ILE A 137 3.82 24.78 6.80
CA ILE A 137 4.99 24.58 7.67
C ILE A 137 4.66 25.03 9.10
N GLN A 138 4.03 26.19 9.28
CA GLN A 138 3.74 26.73 10.62
C GLN A 138 2.80 25.81 11.40
N LYS A 139 1.74 25.32 10.73
CA LYS A 139 0.82 24.36 11.35
C LYS A 139 1.54 23.06 11.71
N LEU A 140 2.36 22.52 10.82
CA LEU A 140 3.14 21.31 11.07
C LEU A 140 4.07 21.49 12.28
N GLU A 141 4.85 22.58 12.31
CA GLU A 141 5.81 22.88 13.38
C GLU A 141 5.14 23.17 14.73
N SER A 142 3.93 23.73 14.71
CA SER A 142 3.16 23.98 15.94
C SER A 142 2.71 22.68 16.63
N GLY A 143 2.56 21.59 15.86
CA GLY A 143 2.04 20.31 16.32
C GLY A 143 2.94 19.61 17.34
N GLU A 144 2.32 19.02 18.36
CA GLU A 144 3.02 18.29 19.42
C GLU A 144 3.86 17.12 18.88
N ALA A 145 3.34 16.39 17.88
CA ALA A 145 4.06 15.30 17.23
C ALA A 145 5.35 15.79 16.54
N TYR A 146 5.26 16.90 15.79
CA TYR A 146 6.42 17.47 15.12
C TYR A 146 7.47 17.93 16.16
N LYS A 147 7.04 18.63 17.20
CA LYS A 147 7.93 19.03 18.29
C LYS A 147 8.58 17.79 18.92
N LYS A 148 7.83 16.79 19.36
CA LYS A 148 8.41 15.58 19.98
C LYS A 148 9.41 14.85 19.08
N THR A 149 9.11 14.73 17.78
CA THR A 149 9.97 14.01 16.82
C THR A 149 11.20 14.82 16.42
N TYR A 150 11.06 16.13 16.20
CA TYR A 150 12.09 16.98 15.61
C TYR A 150 12.81 17.91 16.60
N PHE A 151 12.37 17.97 17.87
CA PHE A 151 12.95 18.85 18.91
C PHE A 151 14.44 18.63 19.15
N ASN A 152 14.96 17.43 18.90
CA ASN A 152 16.36 17.08 19.18
C ASN A 152 17.11 16.54 17.96
N ILE A 153 16.66 16.86 16.74
CA ILE A 153 17.42 16.52 15.54
C ILE A 153 18.63 17.46 15.46
N ARG A 154 19.79 16.94 15.85
CA ARG A 154 21.08 17.54 15.49
C ARG A 154 21.22 17.47 13.97
N ARG A 155 21.33 18.64 13.32
CA ARG A 155 21.75 18.71 11.93
C ARG A 155 23.25 18.45 11.90
N TYR A 156 23.64 17.32 11.31
CA TYR A 156 25.03 16.87 11.19
C TYR A 156 25.66 17.25 9.84
N TRP A 157 25.10 18.27 9.18
CA TRP A 157 25.59 18.81 7.93
C TRP A 157 26.02 20.26 8.14
#